data_AF-A0A2G2FZ28-F1
#
_entry.id   AF-A0A2G2FZ28-F1
#
_cell.length_a   1.000
_cell.length_b   1.000
_cell.length_c   1.000
_cell.angle_alpha   90.00
_cell.angle_beta   90.00
_cell.angle_gamma   90.00
#
_symmetry.space_group_name_H-M   'P 1'
#
loop_
_entity.id
_entity.type
_entity.pdbx_description
1 polymer ?
#
loop_
_entity_poly.entity_id
_entity_poly.type
_entity_poly.pdbx_seq_one_letter_code
_entity_poly.pdbx_strand_id
1 'polypeptide(L)'
;MRCITFRIAKLFLSCVLLGMLMSCASVNEETDHFKFAASSALRDFNVTTRPIPRQLRNLQNPFGRSPYQGCQAIAAELQYLNQAISQNEGRRVGYRRENNTLVGRFGNLRDTGVKAAATFFTPYRGVVRQVTGAAAYEKSALQADQRARTRLGYLVGQGQAMQCPGF
;
A
#
# COMPACT_ATOMS: atom_id res chain seq x y z
N MET A 1 30.76 51.91 -29.39
CA MET A 1 30.84 50.83 -28.38
C MET A 1 29.64 50.74 -27.42
N ARG A 2 28.46 51.33 -27.72
CA ARG A 2 27.27 51.32 -26.82
C ARG A 2 26.18 50.28 -27.16
N CYS A 3 26.32 49.54 -28.28
CA CYS A 3 25.29 48.57 -28.72
C CYS A 3 25.43 47.15 -28.13
N ILE A 4 26.61 46.77 -27.63
CA ILE A 4 26.86 45.37 -27.16
C ILE A 4 26.38 45.18 -25.71
N THR A 5 26.51 46.20 -24.86
CA THR A 5 26.10 46.14 -23.44
C THR A 5 24.60 46.00 -23.25
N PHE A 6 23.78 46.52 -24.18
CA PHE A 6 22.32 46.49 -24.08
C PHE A 6 21.70 45.11 -24.41
N ARG A 7 22.34 44.31 -25.28
CA ARG A 7 21.89 42.96 -25.61
C ARG A 7 22.19 41.95 -24.49
N ILE A 8 23.34 42.11 -23.82
CA ILE A 8 23.72 41.26 -22.68
C ILE A 8 22.81 41.52 -21.48
N ALA A 9 22.45 42.78 -21.22
CA ALA A 9 21.52 43.14 -20.15
C ALA A 9 20.10 42.58 -20.36
N LYS A 10 19.59 42.55 -21.60
CA LYS A 10 18.27 41.94 -21.93
C LYS A 10 18.27 40.41 -21.83
N LEU A 11 19.38 39.76 -22.17
CA LEU A 11 19.53 38.30 -22.02
C LEU A 11 19.61 37.87 -20.55
N PHE A 12 20.30 38.63 -19.69
CA PHE A 12 20.32 38.38 -18.25
C PHE A 12 18.97 38.64 -17.59
N LEU A 13 18.27 39.72 -17.98
CA LEU A 13 16.95 40.05 -17.42
C LEU A 13 15.86 39.03 -17.81
N SER A 14 15.96 38.43 -19.00
CA SER A 14 15.07 37.36 -19.44
C SER A 14 15.33 36.02 -18.73
N CYS A 15 16.56 35.77 -18.27
CA CYS A 15 16.92 34.52 -17.58
C CYS A 15 16.50 34.55 -16.10
N VAL A 16 16.58 35.72 -15.45
CA VAL A 16 16.14 35.90 -14.06
C VAL A 16 14.61 35.82 -13.92
N LEU A 17 13.84 36.31 -14.90
CA LEU A 17 12.38 36.18 -14.88
C LEU A 17 11.87 34.75 -15.12
N LEU A 18 12.63 33.91 -15.84
CA LEU A 18 12.28 32.49 -16.03
C LEU A 18 12.62 31.63 -14.81
N GLY A 19 13.56 32.06 -13.97
CA GLY A 19 13.97 31.33 -12.75
C GLY A 19 12.98 31.46 -11.57
N MET A 20 12.12 32.48 -11.57
CA MET A 20 11.20 32.74 -10.45
C MET A 20 9.91 31.91 -10.46
N LEU A 21 9.59 31.21 -11.54
CA LEU A 21 8.38 30.37 -11.61
C LEU A 21 8.58 28.94 -11.08
N MET A 22 9.75 28.63 -10.52
CA MET A 22 10.13 27.27 -10.15
C MET A 22 10.51 27.11 -8.67
N SER A 23 9.80 27.80 -7.77
CA SER A 23 9.95 27.61 -6.33
C SER A 23 8.60 27.52 -5.62
N CYS A 24 7.95 26.37 -5.78
CA CYS A 24 7.00 25.82 -4.81
C CYS A 24 7.37 24.33 -4.65
N ALA A 25 8.52 24.05 -4.04
CA ALA A 25 8.83 22.70 -3.54
C ALA A 25 8.42 22.63 -2.07
N SER A 26 7.40 21.83 -1.81
CA SER A 26 6.73 21.55 -0.55
C SER A 26 7.70 20.94 0.49
N VAL A 27 8.23 21.77 1.40
CA VAL A 27 9.03 21.32 2.57
C VAL A 27 8.27 20.31 3.45
N ASN A 28 6.94 20.32 3.41
CA ASN A 28 6.09 19.38 4.18
C ASN A 28 6.25 17.92 3.72
N GLU A 29 6.46 17.67 2.43
CA GLU A 29 6.58 16.31 1.87
C GLU A 29 7.82 15.59 2.40
N GLU A 30 8.93 16.30 2.53
CA GLU A 30 10.21 15.75 2.96
C GLU A 30 10.15 15.22 4.41
N THR A 31 9.48 15.95 5.32
CA THR A 31 9.31 15.52 6.72
C THR A 31 8.46 14.26 6.87
N ASP A 32 7.45 14.08 6.02
CA ASP A 32 6.62 12.88 6.01
C ASP A 32 7.36 11.68 5.40
N HIS A 33 8.22 11.91 4.41
CA HIS A 33 9.10 10.88 3.86
C HIS A 33 10.11 10.37 4.90
N PHE A 34 10.69 11.25 5.73
CA PHE A 34 11.60 10.83 6.81
C PHE A 34 10.90 10.01 7.90
N LYS A 35 9.70 10.42 8.34
CA LYS A 35 8.88 9.62 9.28
C LYS A 35 8.52 8.26 8.69
N PHE A 36 8.22 8.20 7.40
CA PHE A 36 7.93 6.95 6.70
C PHE A 36 9.17 6.05 6.57
N ALA A 37 10.34 6.62 6.29
CA ALA A 37 11.61 5.90 6.24
C ALA A 37 12.01 5.35 7.62
N ALA A 38 11.92 6.14 8.67
CA ALA A 38 12.21 5.70 10.04
C ALA A 38 11.29 4.56 10.48
N SER A 39 9.98 4.65 10.20
CA SER A 39 9.02 3.58 10.51
C SER A 39 9.19 2.32 9.65
N SER A 40 9.92 2.38 8.53
CA SER A 40 10.23 1.20 7.72
C SER A 40 11.15 0.22 8.43
N ALA A 41 12.18 0.71 9.13
CA ALA A 41 13.08 -0.13 9.92
C ALA A 41 12.33 -0.88 11.04
N LEU A 42 11.41 -0.22 11.74
CA LEU A 42 10.62 -0.85 12.80
C LEU A 42 9.74 -2.01 12.29
N ARG A 43 9.28 -1.94 11.03
CA ARG A 43 8.54 -3.03 10.37
C ARG A 43 9.46 -4.19 9.98
N ASP A 44 10.71 -3.91 9.64
CA ASP A 44 11.70 -4.95 9.32
C ASP A 44 12.02 -5.83 10.54
N PHE A 45 11.93 -5.28 11.75
CA PHE A 45 12.05 -6.02 13.02
C PHE A 45 10.74 -6.59 13.55
N ASN A 46 9.64 -6.50 12.79
CA ASN A 46 8.30 -6.98 13.18
C ASN A 46 7.72 -6.31 14.45
N VAL A 47 8.27 -5.18 14.90
CA VAL A 47 7.88 -4.52 16.18
C VAL A 47 6.54 -3.81 16.06
N THR A 48 6.27 -3.19 14.91
CA THR A 48 5.05 -2.40 14.66
C THR A 48 3.96 -3.17 13.91
N THR A 49 4.17 -4.48 13.72
CA THR A 49 3.26 -5.29 12.93
C THR A 49 1.98 -5.59 13.72
N ARG A 50 0.86 -5.04 13.25
CA ARG A 50 -0.47 -5.34 13.82
C ARG A 50 -0.80 -6.84 13.72
N PRO A 51 -1.60 -7.44 14.61
CA PRO A 51 -2.00 -8.85 14.53
C PRO A 51 -2.93 -9.14 13.34
N ILE A 52 -2.82 -10.34 12.73
CA ILE A 52 -3.80 -10.82 11.73
C ILE A 52 -5.17 -10.91 12.40
N PRO A 53 -6.24 -10.33 11.81
CA PRO A 53 -7.60 -10.41 12.34
C PRO A 53 -8.02 -11.86 12.63
N ARG A 54 -8.67 -12.09 13.78
CA ARG A 54 -9.06 -13.45 14.22
C ARG A 54 -9.95 -14.15 13.20
N GLN A 55 -10.78 -13.39 12.50
CA GLN A 55 -11.66 -13.81 11.41
C GLN A 55 -10.89 -14.54 10.30
N LEU A 56 -9.79 -13.94 9.85
CA LEU A 56 -8.98 -14.48 8.76
C LEU A 56 -8.07 -15.61 9.24
N ARG A 57 -7.64 -15.55 10.51
CA ARG A 57 -6.79 -16.59 11.11
C ARG A 57 -7.52 -17.93 11.27
N ASN A 58 -8.80 -17.87 11.64
CA ASN A 58 -9.63 -19.05 11.85
C ASN A 58 -10.14 -19.66 10.53
N LEU A 59 -10.08 -18.91 9.43
CA LEU A 59 -10.53 -19.37 8.11
C LEU A 59 -9.50 -20.33 7.47
N GLN A 60 -9.64 -21.62 7.78
CA GLN A 60 -8.78 -22.68 7.27
C GLN A 60 -9.33 -23.29 5.97
N ASN A 61 -10.65 -23.47 5.87
CA ASN A 61 -11.33 -24.05 4.71
C ASN A 61 -12.27 -23.03 4.04
N PRO A 62 -11.88 -22.41 2.90
CA PRO A 62 -12.72 -21.46 2.17
C PRO A 62 -14.00 -22.08 1.56
N PHE A 63 -13.98 -23.38 1.27
CA PHE A 63 -15.06 -24.10 0.59
C PHE A 63 -15.96 -24.87 1.56
N GLY A 64 -15.77 -24.70 2.88
CA GLY A 64 -16.60 -25.36 3.88
C GLY A 64 -18.08 -25.00 3.69
N ARG A 65 -18.98 -25.96 3.89
CA ARG A 65 -20.42 -25.67 3.86
C ARG A 65 -20.73 -24.65 4.95
N SER A 66 -21.34 -23.50 4.61
CA SER A 66 -21.68 -22.52 5.65
C SER A 66 -22.66 -23.18 6.62
N PRO A 67 -22.43 -23.08 7.95
CA PRO A 67 -23.39 -23.57 8.93
C PRO A 67 -24.68 -22.74 8.93
N TYR A 68 -24.62 -21.53 8.37
CA TYR A 68 -25.76 -20.64 8.31
C TYR A 68 -26.48 -20.79 6.97
N GLN A 69 -27.76 -21.18 7.04
CA GLN A 69 -28.61 -21.36 5.88
C GLN A 69 -29.46 -20.11 5.67
N GLY A 70 -29.59 -19.68 4.41
CA GLY A 70 -30.46 -18.57 4.03
C GLY A 70 -29.73 -17.28 3.65
N CYS A 71 -30.43 -16.45 2.88
CA CYS A 71 -29.88 -15.27 2.23
C CYS A 71 -29.33 -14.21 3.19
N GLN A 72 -30.01 -14.00 4.33
CA GLN A 72 -29.57 -13.02 5.34
C GLN A 72 -28.24 -13.42 5.98
N ALA A 73 -28.06 -14.72 6.25
CA ALA A 73 -26.84 -15.18 6.89
C ALA A 73 -25.63 -15.13 5.96
N ILE A 74 -25.83 -15.41 4.66
CA ILE A 74 -24.79 -15.21 3.63
C ILE A 74 -24.40 -13.73 3.55
N ALA A 75 -25.37 -12.82 3.50
CA ALA A 75 -25.10 -11.39 3.46
C ALA A 75 -24.31 -10.91 4.71
N ALA A 76 -24.68 -11.40 5.89
CA ALA A 76 -23.95 -11.09 7.12
C ALA A 76 -22.51 -11.64 7.11
N GLU A 77 -22.32 -12.88 6.66
CA GLU A 77 -20.98 -13.50 6.54
C GLU A 77 -20.10 -12.73 5.54
N LEU A 78 -20.66 -12.30 4.41
CA LEU A 78 -19.97 -11.49 3.40
C LEU A 78 -19.53 -10.14 3.96
N GLN A 79 -20.42 -9.43 4.67
CA GLN A 79 -20.07 -8.14 5.31
C GLN A 79 -18.97 -8.32 6.36
N TYR A 80 -19.09 -9.35 7.18
CA TYR A 80 -18.10 -9.69 8.20
C TYR A 80 -16.72 -9.97 7.61
N LEU A 81 -16.66 -10.76 6.53
CA LEU A 81 -15.41 -11.07 5.83
C LEU A 81 -14.83 -9.86 5.10
N ASN A 82 -15.65 -9.05 4.44
CA ASN A 82 -15.21 -7.82 3.77
C ASN A 82 -14.59 -6.83 4.76
N GLN A 83 -15.20 -6.66 5.94
CA GLN A 83 -14.63 -5.81 6.98
C GLN A 83 -13.28 -6.34 7.46
N ALA A 84 -13.15 -7.65 7.67
CA ALA A 84 -11.90 -8.28 8.09
C ALA A 84 -10.78 -8.14 7.04
N ILE A 85 -11.09 -8.27 5.75
CA ILE A 85 -10.16 -8.03 4.64
C ILE A 85 -9.71 -6.56 4.63
N SER A 86 -10.65 -5.61 4.71
CA SER A 86 -10.33 -4.19 4.75
C SER A 86 -9.41 -3.83 5.93
N GLN A 87 -9.69 -4.38 7.12
CA GLN A 87 -8.81 -4.24 8.28
C GLN A 87 -7.42 -4.84 8.03
N ASN A 88 -7.33 -5.99 7.37
CA ASN A 88 -6.09 -6.66 7.04
C ASN A 88 -5.24 -5.87 6.03
N GLU A 89 -5.88 -5.30 5.00
CA GLU A 89 -5.24 -4.40 4.05
C GLU A 89 -4.72 -3.14 4.73
N GLY A 90 -5.50 -2.55 5.64
CA GLY A 90 -5.09 -1.37 6.43
C GLY A 90 -3.90 -1.62 7.37
N ARG A 91 -3.56 -2.88 7.68
CA ARG A 91 -2.33 -3.22 8.42
C ARG A 91 -1.07 -3.06 7.56
N ARG A 92 -1.20 -3.13 6.25
CA ARG A 92 -0.11 -2.94 5.29
C ARG A 92 0.11 -1.45 5.10
N VAL A 93 0.52 -0.76 6.17
CA VAL A 93 1.04 0.59 6.04
C VAL A 93 2.33 0.46 5.25
N GLY A 94 2.37 1.11 4.11
CA GLY A 94 3.36 0.99 3.05
C GLY A 94 2.78 1.79 1.89
N TYR A 95 3.60 2.47 1.09
CA TYR A 95 3.10 3.27 -0.03
C TYR A 95 2.05 2.45 -0.78
N ARG A 96 0.78 2.86 -0.67
CA ARG A 96 -0.34 2.14 -1.25
C ARG A 96 -0.03 2.12 -2.74
N ARG A 97 0.46 1.00 -3.24
CA ARG A 97 0.53 0.74 -4.66
C ARG A 97 -0.93 0.63 -5.04
N GLU A 98 -1.53 1.75 -5.44
CA GLU A 98 -2.77 1.70 -6.19
C GLU A 98 -2.45 0.89 -7.43
N ASN A 99 -2.75 -0.42 -7.37
CA ASN A 99 -2.54 -1.36 -8.48
C ASN A 99 -3.32 -0.95 -9.74
N ASN A 100 -4.23 0.02 -9.60
CA ASN A 100 -4.99 0.61 -10.70
C ASN A 100 -4.24 1.74 -11.43
N THR A 101 -3.03 2.09 -11.00
CA THR A 101 -2.17 3.06 -11.70
C THR A 101 -0.99 2.33 -12.35
N LEU A 102 -0.59 2.77 -13.55
CA LEU A 102 0.64 2.30 -14.21
C LEU A 102 1.87 2.47 -13.30
N VAL A 103 1.84 3.49 -12.43
CA VAL A 103 2.78 3.77 -11.33
C VAL A 103 2.86 2.66 -10.28
N GLY A 104 1.72 2.03 -9.95
CA GLY A 104 1.65 0.89 -9.05
C GLY A 104 2.25 -0.38 -9.65
N ARG A 105 2.12 -0.56 -10.98
CA ARG A 105 2.68 -1.71 -11.72
C ARG A 105 4.17 -1.51 -12.08
N PHE A 106 4.55 -0.29 -12.46
CA PHE A 106 5.91 0.12 -12.79
C PHE A 106 6.32 1.18 -11.77
N GLY A 107 7.12 0.79 -10.78
CA GLY A 107 7.58 1.74 -9.76
C GLY A 107 8.19 2.98 -10.36
N ASN A 108 7.61 4.14 -10.06
CA ASN A 108 8.10 5.43 -10.50
C ASN A 108 9.60 5.55 -10.22
N LEU A 109 10.34 6.04 -11.20
CA LEU A 109 11.75 6.43 -11.10
C LEU A 109 11.99 7.57 -10.06
N ARG A 110 10.93 8.20 -9.54
CA ARG A 110 11.00 9.11 -8.37
C ARG A 110 11.07 8.35 -7.04
N ASP A 111 10.47 7.17 -6.99
CA ASP A 111 10.43 6.30 -5.83
C ASP A 111 11.81 5.64 -5.58
N THR A 112 12.67 5.55 -6.59
CA THR A 112 14.07 5.10 -6.44
C THR A 112 14.92 6.06 -5.61
N GLY A 113 14.68 7.37 -5.64
CA GLY A 113 15.40 8.33 -4.79
C GLY A 113 15.02 8.23 -3.31
N VAL A 114 13.71 8.14 -3.03
CA VAL A 114 13.18 7.98 -1.66
C VAL A 114 13.43 6.55 -1.14
N LYS A 115 13.29 5.52 -1.98
CA LYS A 115 13.71 4.16 -1.63
C LYS A 115 15.20 4.08 -1.41
N ALA A 116 16.05 4.75 -2.20
CA ALA A 116 17.49 4.79 -1.94
C ALA A 116 17.75 5.40 -0.56
N ALA A 117 17.17 6.57 -0.26
CA ALA A 117 17.26 7.23 1.05
C ALA A 117 16.78 6.33 2.22
N ALA A 118 15.67 5.61 2.05
CA ALA A 118 15.17 4.67 3.05
C ALA A 118 16.00 3.36 3.15
N THR A 119 16.62 2.93 2.05
CA THR A 119 17.48 1.73 2.01
C THR A 119 18.84 2.00 2.68
N PHE A 120 19.29 3.27 2.72
CA PHE A 120 20.48 3.66 3.49
C PHE A 120 20.29 3.52 5.01
N PHE A 121 19.06 3.55 5.53
CA PHE A 121 18.83 3.51 6.98
C PHE A 121 18.85 2.08 7.56
N THR A 122 18.57 1.04 6.77
CA THR A 122 18.69 -0.37 7.20
C THR A 122 19.47 -1.21 6.19
N PRO A 123 20.80 -1.38 6.37
CA PRO A 123 21.57 -2.28 5.52
C PRO A 123 21.00 -3.71 5.61
N TYR A 124 21.02 -4.44 4.49
CA TYR A 124 20.58 -5.85 4.42
C TYR A 124 19.12 -6.13 4.84
N ARG A 125 18.19 -5.19 4.65
CA ARG A 125 16.74 -5.35 4.95
C ARG A 125 16.11 -6.69 4.53
N GLY A 126 16.56 -7.27 3.41
CA GLY A 126 16.07 -8.56 2.94
C GLY A 126 16.41 -9.71 3.89
N VAL A 127 17.64 -9.74 4.40
CA VAL A 127 18.11 -10.74 5.37
C VAL A 127 17.50 -10.47 6.74
N VAL A 128 17.47 -9.20 7.17
CA VAL A 128 16.88 -8.80 8.46
C VAL A 128 15.42 -9.28 8.55
N ARG A 129 14.60 -9.00 7.53
CA ARG A 129 13.18 -9.42 7.50
C ARG A 129 12.97 -10.93 7.51
N GLN A 130 13.94 -11.70 7.00
CA GLN A 130 13.89 -13.16 7.03
C GLN A 130 14.24 -13.68 8.43
N VAL A 131 15.32 -13.18 9.02
CA VAL A 131 15.77 -13.56 10.36
C VAL A 131 14.76 -13.15 11.44
N THR A 132 14.15 -11.97 11.33
CA THR A 132 13.15 -11.47 12.28
C THR A 132 11.77 -12.11 12.11
N GLY A 133 11.59 -12.95 11.08
CA GLY A 133 10.30 -13.58 10.77
C GLY A 133 9.24 -12.63 10.21
N ALA A 134 9.55 -11.34 10.01
CA ALA A 134 8.64 -10.35 9.44
C ALA A 134 8.14 -10.79 8.05
N ALA A 135 9.02 -11.37 7.22
CA ALA A 135 8.67 -11.86 5.89
C ALA A 135 7.69 -13.06 5.93
N ALA A 136 7.91 -14.02 6.84
CA ALA A 136 7.03 -15.17 7.01
C ALA A 136 5.64 -14.73 7.49
N TYR A 137 5.60 -13.77 8.41
CA TYR A 137 4.36 -13.23 8.93
C TYR A 137 3.57 -12.44 7.88
N GLU A 138 4.22 -11.60 7.06
CA GLU A 138 3.56 -10.92 5.95
C GLU A 138 2.99 -11.92 4.93
N LYS A 139 3.74 -12.98 4.61
CA LYS A 139 3.25 -14.06 3.75
C LYS A 139 2.00 -14.73 4.33
N SER A 140 1.98 -15.01 5.63
CA SER A 140 0.80 -15.60 6.29
C SER A 140 -0.43 -14.68 6.23
N ALA A 141 -0.24 -13.36 6.36
CA ALA A 141 -1.32 -12.39 6.24
C ALA A 141 -1.89 -12.32 4.82
N LEU A 142 -1.04 -12.44 3.79
CA LEU A 142 -1.46 -12.51 2.38
C LEU A 142 -2.22 -13.82 2.09
N GLN A 143 -1.74 -14.95 2.62
CA GLN A 143 -2.42 -16.23 2.47
C GLN A 143 -3.81 -16.21 3.12
N ALA A 144 -3.93 -15.61 4.31
CA ALA A 144 -5.21 -15.46 4.99
C ALA A 144 -6.17 -14.56 4.20
N ASP A 145 -5.67 -13.48 3.57
CA ASP A 145 -6.44 -12.62 2.69
C ASP A 145 -6.97 -13.38 1.46
N GLN A 146 -6.10 -14.14 0.81
CA GLN A 146 -6.45 -14.93 -0.36
C GLN A 146 -7.55 -15.95 -0.03
N ARG A 147 -7.44 -16.66 1.10
CA ARG A 147 -8.47 -17.61 1.57
C ARG A 147 -9.82 -16.92 1.77
N ALA A 148 -9.81 -15.71 2.33
CA ALA A 148 -11.03 -14.94 2.54
C ALA A 148 -11.67 -14.49 1.23
N ARG A 149 -10.88 -14.05 0.25
CA ARG A 149 -11.40 -13.72 -1.09
C ARG A 149 -12.00 -14.93 -1.80
N THR A 150 -11.35 -16.09 -1.70
CA THR A 150 -11.91 -17.34 -2.22
C THR A 150 -13.24 -17.68 -1.53
N ARG A 151 -13.33 -17.49 -0.20
CA ARG A 151 -14.57 -17.69 0.55
C ARG A 151 -15.68 -16.73 0.10
N LEU A 152 -15.36 -15.45 -0.11
CA LEU A 152 -16.32 -14.47 -0.62
C LEU A 152 -16.89 -14.90 -1.98
N GLY A 153 -16.03 -15.30 -2.92
CA GLY A 153 -16.47 -15.78 -4.23
C GLY A 153 -17.39 -17.00 -4.14
N TYR A 154 -17.08 -17.94 -3.23
CA TYR A 154 -17.93 -19.09 -2.96
C TYR A 154 -19.30 -18.69 -2.40
N LEU A 155 -19.34 -17.76 -1.43
CA LEU A 155 -20.58 -17.28 -0.82
C LEU A 155 -21.46 -16.52 -1.81
N VAL A 156 -20.86 -15.73 -2.71
CA VAL A 156 -21.59 -15.05 -3.80
C VAL A 156 -22.22 -16.08 -4.73
N GLY A 157 -21.46 -17.09 -5.17
CA GLY A 157 -21.99 -18.17 -6.02
C GLY A 157 -23.10 -18.98 -5.33
N GLN A 158 -22.98 -19.22 -4.01
CA GLN A 158 -24.02 -19.87 -3.23
C GLN A 158 -25.28 -19.00 -3.10
N GLY A 159 -25.14 -17.69 -2.90
CA GLY A 159 -26.27 -16.75 -2.87
C GLY A 159 -27.02 -16.70 -4.20
N GLN A 160 -26.30 -16.71 -5.32
CA GLN A 160 -26.88 -16.77 -6.67
C GLN A 160 -27.61 -18.09 -6.92
N ALA A 161 -27.04 -19.22 -6.50
CA ALA A 161 -27.67 -20.53 -6.63
C ALA A 161 -28.98 -20.64 -5.82
N MET A 162 -29.08 -19.92 -4.70
CA MET A 162 -30.30 -19.85 -3.89
C MET A 162 -31.26 -18.72 -4.29
N GLN A 163 -30.96 -17.98 -5.37
CA GLN A 163 -31.77 -16.86 -5.86
C GLN A 163 -32.05 -15.79 -4.80
N CYS A 164 -31.03 -15.51 -3.98
CA CYS A 164 -31.13 -14.50 -2.93
C CYS A 164 -31.19 -13.07 -3.52
N PRO A 165 -32.04 -12.17 -2.99
CA PRO A 165 -32.08 -10.79 -3.45
C PRO A 165 -30.78 -10.06 -3.09
N GLY A 166 -30.11 -9.44 -4.08
CA GLY A 166 -28.91 -8.63 -3.89
C GLY A 166 -27.56 -9.31 -4.19
N PHE A 167 -27.57 -10.46 -4.90
CA PHE A 167 -26.38 -11.19 -5.36
C PHE A 167 -26.40 -11.46 -6.87
#